data_AF-A0A8S9JQ29-F1
#
_entry.id   AF-A0A8S9JQ29-F1
#
_cell.length_a   1.000
_cell.length_b   1.000
_cell.length_c   1.000
_cell.angle_alpha   90.00
_cell.angle_beta   90.00
_cell.angle_gamma   90.00
#
_symmetry.space_group_name_H-M   'P 1'
#
loop_
_entity.id
_entity.type
_entity.pdbx_description
1 polymer ?
#
loop_
_entity_poly.entity_id
_entity_poly.type
_entity_poly.pdbx_seq_one_letter_code
_entity_poly.pdbx_strand_id
1 'polypeptide(L)'
;MKDGWGLATDGKVLFGSDGTSTLYRMDPRTMKVTDKHVIKYNGLEVRYLNELEYINNEVWANVWQSDCIARISPKDGSLLGWILLPELRQGLLQSGHGVIDVLNGIAWDSDKKRLFVTGKLWPKLYEIKLKPAAAKSERQIARQCLI
;
A
#
# COMPACT_ATOMS: atom_id res chain seq x y z
N MET A 1 15.73 1.08 -9.27
CA MET A 1 15.23 0.22 -8.20
C MET A 1 16.42 -0.47 -7.57
N LYS A 2 16.60 -0.37 -6.25
CA LYS A 2 17.76 -0.93 -5.53
C LYS A 2 17.50 -2.32 -4.93
N ASP A 3 16.23 -2.64 -4.68
CA ASP A 3 15.74 -3.89 -4.10
C ASP A 3 14.34 -4.19 -4.67
N GLY A 4 13.77 -5.38 -4.46
CA GLY A 4 12.42 -5.74 -4.96
C GLY A 4 11.44 -6.02 -3.82
N TRP A 5 10.52 -5.08 -3.55
CA TRP A 5 9.58 -5.21 -2.44
C TRP A 5 8.17 -5.57 -2.92
N GLY A 6 7.54 -4.70 -3.71
CA GLY A 6 6.21 -4.92 -4.27
C GLY A 6 6.17 -4.70 -5.78
N LEU A 7 5.23 -5.38 -6.44
CA LEU A 7 4.94 -5.25 -7.86
C LEU A 7 3.43 -5.22 -8.08
N ALA A 8 2.97 -4.34 -8.96
CA ALA A 8 1.58 -4.29 -9.45
C ALA A 8 1.56 -4.03 -10.95
N THR A 9 0.40 -4.14 -11.61
CA THR A 9 0.28 -3.86 -13.03
C THR A 9 -1.11 -3.32 -13.41
N ASP A 10 -1.14 -2.39 -14.36
CA ASP A 10 -2.37 -1.98 -15.06
C ASP A 10 -2.69 -2.87 -16.27
N GLY A 11 -1.97 -3.99 -16.42
CA GLY A 11 -2.01 -4.88 -17.58
C GLY A 11 -1.15 -4.42 -18.77
N LYS A 12 -0.51 -3.24 -18.69
CA LYS A 12 0.35 -2.69 -19.76
C LYS A 12 1.79 -2.46 -19.30
N VAL A 13 1.96 -1.98 -18.07
CA VAL A 13 3.26 -1.74 -17.44
C VAL A 13 3.33 -2.38 -16.06
N LEU A 14 4.53 -2.54 -15.55
CA LEU A 14 4.75 -2.91 -14.15
C LEU A 14 4.97 -1.65 -13.32
N PHE A 15 4.37 -1.64 -12.14
CA PHE A 15 4.69 -0.72 -11.07
C PHE A 15 5.52 -1.46 -10.04
N GLY A 16 6.57 -0.83 -9.50
CA GLY A 16 7.47 -1.45 -8.54
C GLY A 16 7.80 -0.55 -7.35
N SER A 17 8.12 -1.16 -6.22
CA SER A 17 8.62 -0.51 -5.01
C SER A 17 9.88 -1.23 -4.49
N ASP A 18 10.71 -0.49 -3.75
CA ASP A 18 11.97 -1.00 -3.18
C ASP A 18 12.20 -0.56 -1.72
N GLY A 19 11.12 -0.27 -1.00
CA GLY A 19 11.18 0.23 0.39
C GLY A 19 11.62 1.70 0.52
N THR A 20 12.03 2.36 -0.58
CA THR A 20 12.16 3.82 -0.60
C THR A 20 10.78 4.49 -0.73
N SER A 21 10.78 5.80 -0.92
CA SER A 21 9.61 6.59 -1.29
C SER A 21 9.31 6.59 -2.78
N THR A 22 10.09 5.86 -3.60
CA THR A 22 9.97 5.89 -5.05
C THR A 22 9.04 4.79 -5.54
N LEU A 23 8.01 5.19 -6.30
CA LEU A 23 7.22 4.28 -7.14
C LEU A 23 7.84 4.25 -8.54
N TYR A 24 8.20 3.06 -9.01
CA TYR A 24 8.80 2.85 -10.31
C TYR A 24 7.75 2.42 -11.33
N ARG A 25 7.88 2.89 -12.57
CA ARG A 25 7.18 2.34 -13.73
C ARG A 25 8.18 1.62 -14.61
N MET A 26 7.87 0.39 -15.01
CA MET A 26 8.81 -0.49 -15.71
C MET A 26 8.16 -1.10 -16.95
N ASP A 27 8.97 -1.26 -17.99
CA ASP A 27 8.58 -2.00 -19.19
C ASP A 27 8.55 -3.51 -18.85
N PRO A 28 7.44 -4.22 -19.10
CA PRO A 28 7.27 -5.61 -18.68
C PRO A 28 8.11 -6.62 -19.48
N ARG A 29 8.65 -6.23 -20.66
CA ARG A 29 9.44 -7.12 -21.51
C ARG A 29 10.92 -7.04 -21.18
N THR A 30 11.38 -5.82 -20.90
CA THR A 30 12.80 -5.52 -20.66
C THR A 30 13.13 -5.37 -19.19
N MET A 31 12.11 -5.25 -18.33
CA MET A 31 12.23 -4.95 -16.90
C MET A 31 12.99 -3.64 -16.61
N LYS A 32 13.14 -2.76 -17.60
CA LYS A 32 13.80 -1.47 -17.44
C LYS A 32 12.83 -0.47 -16.83
N VAL A 33 13.33 0.32 -15.87
CA VAL A 33 12.61 1.47 -15.34
C VAL A 33 12.44 2.50 -16.46
N THR A 34 11.19 2.84 -16.77
CA THR A 34 10.81 3.86 -17.76
C THR A 34 10.47 5.19 -17.12
N ASP A 35 9.99 5.17 -15.87
CA ASP A 35 9.67 6.38 -15.10
C ASP A 35 9.76 6.11 -13.59
N LYS A 36 9.82 7.18 -12.80
CA LYS A 36 9.84 7.10 -11.33
C LYS A 36 9.20 8.33 -10.70
N HIS A 37 8.43 8.12 -9.63
CA HIS A 37 7.86 9.20 -8.84
C HIS A 37 8.22 9.06 -7.37
N VAL A 38 8.68 10.15 -6.75
CA VAL A 38 8.91 10.21 -5.30
C VAL A 38 7.59 10.58 -4.63
N ILE A 39 7.04 9.65 -3.88
CA ILE A 39 5.74 9.78 -3.22
C ILE A 39 5.90 10.63 -1.97
N LYS A 40 5.05 11.65 -1.85
CA LYS A 40 5.09 12.62 -0.73
C LYS A 40 3.70 12.85 -0.14
N TYR A 41 3.67 13.10 1.16
CA TYR A 41 2.52 13.60 1.90
C TYR A 41 2.94 14.88 2.62
N ASN A 42 2.34 16.02 2.27
CA ASN A 42 2.63 17.33 2.85
C ASN A 42 4.12 17.67 2.87
N GLY A 43 4.81 17.41 1.74
CA GLY A 43 6.24 17.66 1.57
C GLY A 43 7.16 16.59 2.16
N LEU A 44 6.65 15.69 3.01
CA LEU A 44 7.39 14.58 3.60
C LEU A 44 7.33 13.36 2.69
N GLU A 45 8.45 12.67 2.53
CA GLU A 45 8.50 11.44 1.74
C GLU A 45 7.76 10.29 2.43
N VAL A 46 6.93 9.57 1.66
CA VAL A 46 6.27 8.35 2.12
C VAL A 46 7.22 7.18 1.89
N ARG A 47 8.14 6.94 2.84
CA ARG A 47 9.11 5.84 2.75
C ARG A 47 8.43 4.49 3.02
N TYR A 48 9.17 3.41 2.77
CA TYR A 48 8.75 2.04 3.07
C TYR A 48 7.53 1.56 2.29
N LEU A 49 7.37 2.06 1.06
CA LEU A 49 6.43 1.47 0.10
C LEU A 49 6.80 -0.01 -0.09
N ASN A 50 5.88 -0.88 0.25
CA ASN A 50 6.09 -2.33 0.26
C ASN A 50 5.21 -2.98 -0.79
N GLU A 51 4.33 -3.89 -0.40
CA GLU A 51 3.40 -4.54 -1.31
C GLU A 51 2.53 -3.53 -2.07
N LEU A 52 2.23 -3.85 -3.34
CA LEU A 52 1.50 -2.99 -4.27
C LEU A 52 0.31 -3.75 -4.89
N GLU A 53 -0.78 -3.05 -5.16
CA GLU A 53 -1.90 -3.53 -5.98
C GLU A 53 -2.44 -2.41 -6.88
N TYR A 54 -2.87 -2.74 -8.10
CA TYR A 54 -3.47 -1.76 -9.02
C TYR A 54 -5.00 -1.83 -8.99
N ILE A 55 -5.63 -0.77 -8.52
CA ILE A 55 -7.08 -0.74 -8.25
C ILE A 55 -7.68 0.52 -8.86
N ASN A 56 -8.57 0.36 -9.83
CA ASN A 56 -9.38 1.44 -10.42
C ASN A 56 -8.55 2.69 -10.80
N ASN A 57 -7.46 2.51 -11.55
CA ASN A 57 -6.52 3.56 -11.96
C ASN A 57 -5.64 4.17 -10.86
N GLU A 58 -5.49 3.48 -9.73
CA GLU A 58 -4.61 3.86 -8.64
C GLU A 58 -3.63 2.72 -8.34
N VAL A 59 -2.43 3.06 -7.89
CA VAL A 59 -1.52 2.09 -7.25
C VAL A 59 -1.68 2.23 -5.75
N TRP A 60 -2.07 1.15 -5.10
CA TRP A 60 -2.19 1.10 -3.65
C TRP A 60 -0.94 0.45 -3.09
N ALA A 61 -0.38 1.02 -2.03
CA ALA A 61 0.87 0.54 -1.44
C ALA A 61 0.73 0.37 0.07
N ASN A 62 1.04 -0.82 0.59
CA ASN A 62 1.32 -0.95 2.02
C ASN A 62 2.52 -0.08 2.39
N VAL A 63 2.46 0.60 3.53
CA VAL A 63 3.62 1.25 4.13
C VAL A 63 4.14 0.36 5.26
N TRP A 64 5.30 -0.28 5.05
CA TRP A 64 5.85 -1.27 5.97
C TRP A 64 6.00 -0.71 7.38
N GLN A 65 5.77 -1.54 8.39
CA GLN A 65 5.70 -1.20 9.82
C GLN A 65 4.57 -0.25 10.25
N SER A 66 3.67 0.12 9.34
CA SER A 66 2.40 0.80 9.68
C SER A 66 1.20 -0.10 9.38
N ASP A 67 0.03 0.26 9.89
CA ASP A 67 -1.25 -0.32 9.48
C ASP A 67 -1.96 0.58 8.43
N CYS A 68 -1.18 1.26 7.58
CA CYS A 68 -1.68 2.18 6.55
C CYS A 68 -1.42 1.65 5.12
N ILE A 69 -2.32 2.02 4.21
CA ILE A 69 -2.16 1.86 2.76
C ILE A 69 -2.25 3.25 2.11
N ALA A 70 -1.27 3.58 1.28
CA ALA A 70 -1.22 4.77 0.46
C ALA A 70 -1.96 4.53 -0.86
N ARG A 71 -2.87 5.43 -1.24
CA ARG A 71 -3.49 5.45 -2.58
C ARG A 71 -2.74 6.44 -3.45
N ILE A 72 -2.12 5.98 -4.53
CA ILE A 72 -1.17 6.75 -5.33
C ILE A 72 -1.68 6.84 -6.77
N SER A 73 -1.63 8.05 -7.33
CA SER A 73 -1.84 8.27 -8.75
C SER A 73 -0.65 7.72 -9.56
N PRO A 74 -0.87 6.76 -10.47
CA PRO A 74 0.19 6.24 -11.33
C PRO A 74 0.64 7.24 -12.42
N LYS A 75 -0.07 8.36 -12.58
CA LYS A 75 0.21 9.37 -13.60
C LYS A 75 1.36 10.29 -13.21
N ASP A 76 1.44 10.63 -11.93
CA ASP A 76 2.31 11.70 -11.42
C ASP A 76 2.87 11.40 -10.02
N GLY A 77 2.48 10.29 -9.40
CA GLY A 77 2.88 9.94 -8.03
C GLY A 77 2.17 10.76 -6.93
N SER A 78 1.13 11.52 -7.27
CA SER A 78 0.34 12.25 -6.28
C SER A 78 -0.33 11.28 -5.31
N LEU A 79 -0.25 11.57 -4.02
CA LEU A 79 -0.97 10.81 -3.00
C LEU A 79 -2.44 11.22 -2.99
N LEU A 80 -3.32 10.30 -3.36
CA LEU A 80 -4.77 10.51 -3.49
C LEU A 80 -5.51 10.31 -2.17
N GLY A 81 -4.93 9.57 -1.23
CA GLY A 81 -5.50 9.37 0.08
C GLY A 81 -4.84 8.26 0.88
N TRP A 82 -5.32 8.11 2.11
CA TRP A 82 -4.89 7.09 3.05
C TRP A 82 -6.03 6.13 3.38
N ILE A 83 -5.68 4.86 3.55
CA ILE A 83 -6.56 3.85 4.13
C ILE A 83 -5.89 3.41 5.44
N LEU A 84 -6.67 3.40 6.52
CA LEU A 84 -6.21 3.06 7.86
C LEU A 84 -6.85 1.75 8.27
N LEU A 85 -6.04 0.74 8.58
CA LEU A 85 -6.50 -0.61 8.94
C LEU A 85 -6.00 -1.10 10.31
N PRO A 86 -5.79 -0.24 11.34
CA PRO A 86 -5.20 -0.69 12.61
C PRO A 86 -6.08 -1.73 13.33
N GLU A 87 -7.39 -1.68 13.12
CA GLU A 87 -8.36 -2.57 13.77
C GLU A 87 -8.17 -4.05 13.37
N LEU A 88 -7.65 -4.34 12.18
CA LEU A 88 -7.46 -5.71 11.72
C LEU A 88 -6.37 -6.41 12.54
N ARG A 89 -5.19 -5.79 12.62
CA ARG A 89 -4.06 -6.32 13.40
C ARG A 89 -4.37 -6.33 14.89
N GLN A 90 -4.99 -5.25 15.41
CA GLN A 90 -5.40 -5.18 16.81
C GLN A 90 -6.39 -6.29 17.16
N GLY A 91 -7.37 -6.58 16.31
CA GLY A 91 -8.34 -7.65 16.52
C GLY A 91 -7.68 -9.04 16.56
N LEU A 92 -6.66 -9.28 15.73
CA LEU A 92 -5.88 -10.53 15.78
C LEU A 92 -5.11 -10.66 17.10
N LEU A 93 -4.42 -9.60 17.53
CA LEU A 93 -3.69 -9.59 18.82
C LEU A 93 -4.63 -9.83 20.00
N GLN A 94 -5.79 -9.16 20.02
CA GLN A 94 -6.81 -9.32 21.06
C GLN A 94 -7.42 -10.73 21.07
N SER A 95 -7.43 -11.41 19.92
CA SER A 95 -7.90 -12.81 19.80
C SER A 95 -6.84 -13.85 20.23
N GLY A 96 -5.71 -13.42 20.80
CA GLY A 96 -4.65 -14.31 21.29
C GLY A 96 -3.61 -14.71 20.25
N HIS A 97 -3.63 -14.12 19.05
CA HIS A 97 -2.60 -14.38 18.05
C HIS A 97 -1.37 -13.51 18.29
N GLY A 98 -0.55 -13.88 19.27
CA GLY A 98 0.66 -13.13 19.65
C GLY A 98 1.85 -13.28 18.69
N VAL A 99 1.82 -14.27 17.79
CA VAL A 99 2.89 -14.55 16.82
C VAL A 99 2.45 -14.12 15.42
N ILE A 100 2.19 -12.82 15.26
CA ILE A 100 1.88 -12.19 13.97
C ILE A 100 2.81 -11.01 13.73
N ASP A 101 3.11 -10.73 12.47
CA ASP A 101 3.94 -9.60 12.08
C ASP A 101 3.02 -8.49 11.49
N VAL A 102 3.52 -7.68 10.56
CA VAL A 102 2.86 -6.47 10.04
C VAL A 102 1.79 -6.77 8.99
N LEU A 103 0.90 -5.79 8.78
CA LEU A 103 0.03 -5.70 7.61
C LEU A 103 0.90 -5.69 6.33
N ASN A 104 0.59 -6.57 5.38
CA ASN A 104 1.27 -6.65 4.08
C ASN A 104 0.52 -7.63 3.16
N GLY A 105 0.12 -7.17 1.98
CA GLY A 105 -0.64 -7.96 1.01
C GLY A 105 -2.01 -7.35 0.75
N ILE A 106 -2.25 -6.96 -0.49
CA ILE A 106 -3.47 -6.35 -1.01
C ILE A 106 -3.82 -7.14 -2.27
N ALA A 107 -5.08 -7.54 -2.43
CA ALA A 107 -5.53 -8.16 -3.67
C ALA A 107 -6.86 -7.60 -4.13
N TRP A 108 -6.98 -7.36 -5.44
CA TRP A 108 -8.18 -6.82 -6.04
C TRP A 108 -8.85 -7.78 -7.02
N ASP A 109 -10.09 -8.17 -6.70
CA ASP A 109 -10.99 -8.86 -7.61
C ASP A 109 -11.80 -7.83 -8.39
N SER A 110 -11.36 -7.54 -9.61
CA SER A 110 -11.98 -6.52 -10.45
C SER A 110 -13.36 -6.92 -10.99
N ASP A 111 -13.68 -8.21 -11.08
CA ASP A 111 -14.95 -8.72 -11.60
C ASP A 111 -16.05 -8.56 -10.56
N LYS A 112 -15.76 -8.93 -9.32
CA LYS A 112 -16.73 -8.86 -8.20
C LYS A 112 -16.57 -7.63 -7.32
N LYS A 113 -15.58 -6.77 -7.63
CA LYS A 113 -15.25 -5.55 -6.87
C LYS A 113 -14.95 -5.83 -5.40
N ARG A 114 -14.14 -6.87 -5.14
CA ARG A 114 -13.77 -7.30 -3.78
C ARG A 114 -12.31 -6.97 -3.50
N LEU A 115 -12.08 -6.37 -2.34
CA LEU A 115 -10.76 -6.00 -1.86
C LEU A 115 -10.37 -6.94 -0.73
N PHE A 116 -9.21 -7.56 -0.86
CA PHE A 116 -8.66 -8.44 0.15
C PHE A 116 -7.38 -7.87 0.74
N VAL A 117 -7.20 -8.03 2.05
CA VAL A 117 -5.97 -7.67 2.75
C VAL A 117 -5.58 -8.75 3.74
N THR A 118 -4.28 -8.88 3.99
CA THR A 118 -3.72 -9.78 4.99
C THR A 118 -2.42 -9.21 5.57
N GLY A 119 -1.69 -10.00 6.33
CA GLY A 119 -0.37 -9.63 6.83
C GLY A 119 0.56 -10.82 6.98
N LYS A 120 1.82 -10.50 7.26
CA LYS A 120 2.88 -11.48 7.46
C LYS A 120 2.56 -12.32 8.70
N LEU A 121 2.47 -13.64 8.50
CA LEU A 121 2.10 -14.63 9.52
C LEU A 121 0.68 -14.43 10.10
N TRP A 122 -0.20 -13.69 9.42
CA TRP A 122 -1.58 -13.55 9.88
C TRP A 122 -2.36 -14.87 9.66
N PRO A 123 -3.16 -15.31 10.65
CA PRO A 123 -3.99 -16.52 10.51
C PRO A 123 -5.28 -16.26 9.72
N LYS A 124 -5.51 -15.02 9.25
CA LYS A 124 -6.72 -14.61 8.56
C LYS A 124 -6.38 -13.74 7.35
N LEU A 125 -7.16 -13.92 6.30
CA LEU A 125 -7.30 -13.01 5.17
C LEU A 125 -8.67 -12.35 5.26
N TYR A 126 -8.74 -11.05 5.04
CA TYR A 126 -9.96 -10.25 5.18
C TYR A 126 -10.43 -9.77 3.82
N GLU A 127 -11.70 -10.02 3.49
CA GLU A 127 -12.41 -9.18 2.52
C GLU A 127 -12.86 -7.90 3.23
N ILE A 128 -12.55 -6.73 2.69
CA ILE A 128 -12.85 -5.44 3.31
C ILE A 128 -13.64 -4.52 2.38
N LYS A 129 -14.43 -3.62 2.98
CA LYS A 129 -15.11 -2.54 2.28
C LYS A 129 -14.74 -1.21 2.90
N LEU A 130 -14.22 -0.29 2.09
CA LEU A 130 -13.83 1.03 2.54
C LEU A 130 -15.06 1.89 2.85
N LYS A 131 -14.95 2.68 3.91
CA LYS A 131 -15.90 3.73 4.24
C LYS A 131 -15.12 5.04 4.41
N PRO A 132 -15.70 6.20 4.03
CA PRO A 132 -15.13 7.48 4.38
C PRO A 132 -14.89 7.55 5.90
N ALA A 133 -13.65 7.84 6.30
CA ALA A 133 -13.33 8.06 7.69
C ALA A 133 -13.75 9.48 8.11
N ALA A 134 -14.02 9.67 9.40
CA ALA A 134 -14.07 11.01 9.96
C ALA A 134 -12.73 11.72 9.74
N ALA A 135 -12.76 13.03 9.50
CA ALA A 135 -11.57 13.81 9.23
C ALA A 135 -10.55 13.65 10.37
N LYS A 136 -9.34 13.19 10.04
CA LYS A 136 -8.18 13.19 10.92
C LYS A 136 -7.26 14.34 10.51
N SER A 137 -6.65 14.99 11.48
CA SER A 137 -5.66 16.03 11.18
C SER A 137 -4.44 15.44 10.48
N GLU A 138 -3.75 16.27 9.70
CA GLU A 138 -2.56 15.87 8.97
C GLU A 138 -1.49 15.28 9.89
N ARG A 139 -1.35 15.86 11.09
CA ARG A 139 -0.44 15.40 12.14
C ARG A 139 -0.78 13.99 12.64
N GLN A 140 -2.07 13.66 12.75
CA GLN A 140 -2.50 12.33 13.16
C GLN A 140 -2.17 11.29 12.09
N ILE A 141 -2.41 11.61 10.82
CA ILE A 141 -2.06 10.75 9.69
C ILE A 141 -0.54 10.54 9.61
N ALA A 142 0.23 11.62 9.68
CA ALA A 142 1.69 11.53 9.65
C ALA A 142 2.23 10.62 10.76
N ARG A 143 1.70 10.73 11.99
CA ARG A 143 2.11 9.87 13.11
C ARG A 143 1.74 8.39 12.92
N GLN A 144 0.67 8.09 12.19
CA GLN A 144 0.20 6.72 11.99
C GLN A 144 0.84 6.05 10.78
N CYS A 145 1.14 6.81 9.73
CA CYS A 145 1.47 6.26 8.41
C CYS A 145 2.87 6.64 7.91
N LEU A 146 3.52 7.65 8.49
CA LEU A 146 4.90 8.01 8.15
C LEU A 146 5.82 7.56 9.30
N ILE A 147 6.85 6.79 8.96
CA ILE A 147 7.82 6.19 9.88
C ILE A 147 9.19 6.81 9.68
#